data_AF-A0A0K2V4Y2-F1
#
_entry.id   AF-A0A0K2V4Y2-F1
#
_cell.length_a   1.000
_cell.length_b   1.000
_cell.length_c   1.000
_cell.angle_alpha   90.00
_cell.angle_beta   90.00
_cell.angle_gamma   90.00
#
_symmetry.space_group_name_H-M   'P 1'
#
loop_
_entity.id
_entity.type
_entity.pdbx_description
1 polymer ?
#
loop_
_entity_poly.entity_id
_entity_poly.type
_entity_poly.pdbx_seq_one_letter_code
_entity_poly.pdbx_strand_id
1 'polypeptide(L)'
;GRTRKMITYLLLLTVASILIPPYQAEDGCKMMLDKHNKAEMMSRNFIFGNNNLWPNKQVPYTFGPSFTPNEKSLIQRAMNTIQAQSCVTFVPRSSQRNFVQFRNDKEGCFA
;
A
#
# COMPACT_ATOMS: atom_id res chain seq x y z
N GLY A 1 33.72 -42.66 -10.54
CA GLY A 1 34.05 -41.45 -9.76
C GLY A 1 33.32 -40.18 -10.19
N ARG A 2 33.23 -39.90 -11.51
CA ARG A 2 32.72 -38.64 -12.07
C ARG A 2 31.17 -38.56 -12.17
N THR A 3 30.53 -39.66 -12.56
CA THR A 3 29.06 -39.76 -12.73
C THR A 3 28.31 -39.69 -11.40
N ARG A 4 28.83 -40.34 -10.35
CA ARG A 4 28.24 -40.27 -9.00
C ARG A 4 28.27 -38.85 -8.43
N LYS A 5 29.38 -38.12 -8.62
CA LYS A 5 29.50 -36.71 -8.22
C LYS A 5 28.52 -35.81 -8.97
N MET A 6 28.31 -36.04 -10.28
CA MET A 6 27.34 -35.28 -11.08
C MET A 6 25.90 -35.51 -10.58
N ILE A 7 25.53 -36.76 -10.29
CA ILE A 7 24.19 -37.09 -9.76
C ILE A 7 23.99 -36.43 -8.39
N THR A 8 24.99 -36.47 -7.50
CA THR A 8 24.93 -35.78 -6.21
C THR A 8 24.80 -34.26 -6.37
N TYR A 9 25.52 -33.65 -7.32
CA TYR A 9 25.40 -32.21 -7.60
C TYR A 9 24.02 -31.82 -8.15
N LEU A 10 23.47 -32.61 -9.07
CA LEU A 10 22.11 -32.42 -9.58
C LEU A 10 21.07 -32.51 -8.47
N LEU A 11 21.18 -33.52 -7.60
CA LEU A 11 20.27 -33.69 -6.46
C LEU A 11 20.37 -32.52 -5.48
N LEU A 12 21.57 -32.07 -5.13
CA LEU A 12 21.77 -30.92 -4.23
C LEU A 12 21.21 -29.61 -4.81
N LEU A 13 21.37 -29.38 -6.12
CA LEU A 13 20.80 -28.20 -6.79
C LEU A 13 19.27 -28.25 -6.79
N THR A 14 18.66 -29.40 -7.09
CA THR A 14 17.20 -29.54 -7.06
C THR A 14 16.61 -29.41 -5.65
N VAL A 15 17.29 -29.96 -4.64
CA VAL A 15 16.86 -29.86 -3.24
C VAL A 15 17.00 -28.42 -2.74
N ALA A 16 18.05 -27.69 -3.14
CA ALA A 16 18.17 -26.26 -2.87
C ALA A 16 17.03 -25.46 -3.51
N SER A 17 16.59 -25.78 -4.74
CA SER A 17 15.44 -25.12 -5.38
C SER A 17 14.09 -25.42 -4.73
N ILE A 18 13.95 -26.55 -4.01
CA ILE A 18 12.73 -26.94 -3.30
C ILE A 18 12.72 -26.43 -1.85
N LEU A 19 13.90 -26.35 -1.20
CA LEU A 19 14.07 -25.92 0.20
C LEU A 19 14.33 -24.43 0.35
N ILE A 20 14.75 -23.73 -0.70
CA ILE A 20 14.76 -22.28 -0.73
C ILE A 20 13.35 -21.89 -1.18
N PRO A 21 12.44 -21.47 -0.28
CA PRO A 21 11.20 -20.82 -0.71
C PRO A 21 11.61 -19.70 -1.68
N PRO A 22 10.87 -19.46 -2.78
CA PRO A 22 11.25 -18.45 -3.76
C PRO A 22 11.59 -17.16 -3.01
N TYR A 23 12.88 -16.86 -2.98
CA TYR A 23 13.42 -15.69 -2.30
C TYR A 23 13.11 -14.52 -3.23
N GLN A 24 11.84 -14.09 -3.23
CA GLN A 24 11.29 -12.81 -3.69
C GLN A 24 9.77 -12.93 -3.85
N ALA A 25 9.05 -12.61 -2.79
CA ALA A 25 8.08 -11.51 -2.86
C ALA A 25 8.05 -10.92 -1.45
N GLU A 26 8.52 -9.69 -1.33
CA GLU A 26 8.44 -8.99 -0.07
C GLU A 26 6.95 -8.77 0.24
N ASP A 27 6.49 -9.24 1.39
CA ASP A 27 5.20 -8.88 2.00
C ASP A 27 5.11 -7.39 2.40
N GLY A 28 5.93 -6.55 1.77
CA GLY A 28 5.98 -5.12 1.96
C GLY A 28 4.87 -4.47 1.16
N CYS A 29 3.76 -4.13 1.83
CA CYS A 29 2.79 -3.15 1.35
C CYS A 29 3.48 -1.98 0.65
N LYS A 30 3.27 -1.81 -0.66
CA LYS A 30 4.01 -0.83 -1.45
C LYS A 30 3.09 0.11 -2.21
N MET A 31 2.99 1.34 -1.71
CA MET A 31 2.85 2.50 -2.60
C MET A 31 4.22 3.18 -2.76
N MET A 32 4.83 3.03 -3.95
CA MET A 32 5.94 3.82 -4.46
C MET A 32 5.69 4.02 -5.96
N LEU A 33 5.29 5.23 -6.38
CA LEU A 33 4.77 5.48 -7.73
C LEU A 33 5.85 5.72 -8.81
N ASP A 34 7.12 5.85 -8.44
CA ASP A 34 8.26 5.79 -9.37
C ASP A 34 9.52 5.27 -8.65
N LYS A 35 10.15 4.23 -9.21
CA LYS A 35 11.43 3.71 -8.69
C LYS A 35 12.64 4.46 -9.25
N HIS A 36 12.46 5.21 -10.33
CA HIS A 36 13.54 5.85 -11.08
C HIS A 36 13.95 7.20 -10.49
N ASN A 37 13.08 7.85 -9.70
CA ASN A 37 13.42 9.11 -9.06
C ASN A 37 12.96 9.23 -7.59
N LYS A 38 13.41 8.27 -6.77
CA LYS A 38 13.17 8.25 -5.33
C LYS A 38 13.61 9.55 -4.64
N ALA A 39 14.73 10.15 -5.05
CA ALA A 39 15.25 11.38 -4.47
C ALA A 39 14.36 12.60 -4.76
N GLU A 40 13.82 12.74 -5.97
CA GLU A 40 12.89 13.82 -6.30
C GLU A 40 11.53 13.64 -5.61
N MET A 41 10.98 12.42 -5.62
CA MET A 41 9.77 12.08 -4.86
C MET A 41 9.92 12.47 -3.39
N MET A 42 11.06 12.13 -2.79
CA MET A 42 11.40 12.46 -1.41
C MET A 42 11.56 13.96 -1.16
N SER A 43 11.92 14.78 -2.16
CA SER A 43 12.22 16.20 -1.95
C SER A 43 11.01 17.14 -1.98
N ARG A 44 9.91 16.76 -2.63
CA ARG A 44 8.75 17.66 -2.84
C ARG A 44 7.38 17.08 -2.48
N ASN A 45 7.24 15.75 -2.43
CA ASN A 45 5.92 15.11 -2.38
C ASN A 45 5.64 14.34 -1.08
N PHE A 46 6.63 14.14 -0.21
CA PHE A 46 6.47 13.40 1.03
C PHE A 46 6.76 14.28 2.24
N ILE A 47 5.83 14.28 3.20
CA ILE A 47 6.09 14.81 4.53
C ILE A 47 6.69 13.68 5.36
N PHE A 48 7.96 13.83 5.76
CA PHE A 48 8.65 12.85 6.59
C PHE A 48 8.31 12.99 8.07
N GLY A 49 8.53 11.91 8.82
CA GLY A 49 8.39 11.86 10.27
C GLY A 49 7.16 11.04 10.69
N ASN A 50 7.35 10.17 11.69
CA ASN A 50 6.32 9.23 12.14
C ASN A 50 5.05 9.94 12.64
N ASN A 51 5.16 11.19 13.12
CA ASN A 51 4.03 11.98 13.60
C ASN A 51 3.10 12.46 12.47
N ASN A 52 3.54 12.37 11.22
CA ASN A 52 2.75 12.74 10.04
C ASN A 52 2.04 11.52 9.42
N LEU A 53 2.17 10.34 10.03
CA LEU A 53 1.56 9.10 9.56
C LEU A 53 0.25 8.81 10.29
N TRP A 54 -0.70 8.21 9.58
CA TRP A 54 -1.90 7.67 10.18
C TRP A 54 -1.57 6.48 11.11
N PRO A 55 -1.97 6.54 12.39
CA PRO A 55 -1.73 5.45 13.32
C PRO A 55 -2.34 4.14 12.81
N ASN A 56 -1.62 3.03 12.99
CA ASN A 56 -2.06 1.69 12.57
C ASN A 56 -2.44 1.59 11.08
N LYS A 57 -1.96 2.53 10.24
CA LYS A 57 -2.26 2.57 8.81
C LYS A 57 -3.76 2.71 8.53
N GLN A 58 -4.52 3.25 9.49
CA GLN A 58 -5.97 3.45 9.40
C GLN A 58 -6.28 4.93 9.21
N VAL A 59 -7.01 5.26 8.14
CA VAL A 59 -7.51 6.60 7.84
C VAL A 59 -9.00 6.64 8.20
N PRO A 60 -9.37 7.24 9.34
CA PRO A 60 -10.78 7.46 9.66
C PRO A 60 -11.36 8.46 8.67
N TYR A 61 -12.56 8.21 8.16
CA TYR A 61 -13.21 9.13 7.22
C TYR A 61 -14.71 9.35 7.49
N THR A 62 -15.21 10.47 6.96
CA THR A 62 -16.64 10.82 6.91
C THR A 62 -16.96 11.45 5.55
N PHE A 63 -18.24 11.45 5.19
CA PHE A 63 -18.76 12.22 4.07
C PHE A 63 -19.50 13.47 4.58
N GLY A 64 -19.36 14.57 3.87
CA GLY A 64 -20.26 15.72 4.02
C GLY A 64 -21.72 15.36 3.72
N PRO A 65 -22.67 16.20 4.15
CA PRO A 65 -24.11 15.90 4.06
C PRO A 65 -24.61 15.78 2.62
N SER A 66 -23.98 16.48 1.67
CA SER A 66 -24.47 16.65 0.31
C SER A 66 -23.97 15.58 -0.68
N PHE A 67 -23.31 14.52 -0.22
CA PHE A 67 -22.88 13.42 -1.09
C PHE A 67 -24.03 12.44 -1.36
N THR A 68 -24.32 12.23 -2.64
CA THR A 68 -25.24 11.20 -3.13
C THR A 68 -24.68 9.79 -2.89
N PRO A 69 -25.53 8.75 -2.87
CA PRO A 69 -25.06 7.36 -2.76
C PRO A 69 -24.07 6.96 -3.87
N ASN A 70 -24.26 7.46 -5.09
CA ASN A 70 -23.38 7.16 -6.23
C ASN A 70 -22.00 7.77 -6.06
N GLU A 71 -21.91 9.02 -5.58
CA GLU A 71 -20.62 9.67 -5.30
C GLU A 71 -19.89 8.99 -4.14
N LYS A 72 -20.62 8.61 -3.07
CA LYS A 72 -20.04 7.82 -1.96
C LYS A 72 -19.46 6.50 -2.47
N SER A 73 -20.21 5.79 -3.32
CA SER A 73 -19.75 4.55 -3.94
C SER A 73 -18.51 4.76 -4.83
N LEU A 74 -18.44 5.85 -5.59
CA LEU A 74 -17.27 6.20 -6.38
C LEU A 74 -16.03 6.43 -5.50
N ILE A 75 -16.16 7.21 -4.44
CA ILE A 75 -15.06 7.48 -3.50
C ILE A 75 -14.63 6.19 -2.79
N GLN A 76 -15.59 5.34 -2.39
CA GLN A 76 -15.31 4.03 -1.79
C GLN A 76 -14.55 3.09 -2.73
N ARG A 77 -14.87 3.10 -4.03
CA ARG A 77 -14.08 2.36 -5.02
C ARG A 77 -12.64 2.88 -5.11
N ALA A 78 -12.44 4.19 -5.09
CA ALA A 78 -11.09 4.77 -5.07
C ALA A 78 -10.31 4.39 -3.80
N MET A 79 -10.96 4.42 -2.64
CA MET A 79 -10.39 3.92 -1.38
C MET A 79 -9.97 2.45 -1.52
N ASN A 80 -10.84 1.59 -2.06
CA ASN A 80 -10.53 0.18 -2.27
C ASN A 80 -9.30 -0.05 -3.17
N THR A 81 -9.11 0.76 -4.21
CA THR A 81 -7.91 0.70 -5.06
C THR A 81 -6.64 0.94 -4.25
N ILE A 82 -6.64 1.94 -3.36
CA ILE A 82 -5.50 2.23 -2.47
C ILE A 82 -5.27 1.06 -1.51
N GLN A 83 -6.33 0.52 -0.90
CA GLN A 83 -6.21 -0.62 0.02
C GLN A 83 -5.68 -1.87 -0.68
N ALA A 84 -6.04 -2.11 -1.94
CA ALA A 84 -5.59 -3.26 -2.71
C ALA A 84 -4.08 -3.21 -3.05
N GLN A 85 -3.49 -2.01 -3.06
CA GLN A 85 -2.09 -1.80 -3.43
C GLN A 85 -1.21 -1.34 -2.25
N SER A 86 -1.76 -1.30 -1.03
CA SER A 86 -1.03 -0.81 0.13
C SER A 86 -1.51 -1.47 1.42
N CYS A 87 -0.92 -1.07 2.55
CA CYS A 87 -1.41 -1.46 3.87
C CYS A 87 -2.39 -0.43 4.45
N VAL A 88 -2.69 0.65 3.73
CA VAL A 88 -3.59 1.69 4.22
C VAL A 88 -5.01 1.14 4.19
N THR A 89 -5.78 1.38 5.24
CA THR A 89 -7.19 1.00 5.36
C THR A 89 -8.02 2.23 5.70
N PHE A 90 -9.17 2.37 5.05
CA PHE A 90 -10.12 3.44 5.29
C PHE A 90 -11.25 2.92 6.17
N VAL A 91 -11.48 3.57 7.30
CA VAL A 91 -12.46 3.13 8.29
C VAL A 91 -13.50 4.23 8.54
N PRO A 92 -14.80 3.90 8.64
CA PRO A 92 -15.79 4.88 9.08
C PRO A 92 -15.37 5.47 10.42
N ARG A 93 -15.31 6.80 10.49
CA ARG A 93 -14.94 7.49 11.74
C ARG A 93 -15.98 7.18 12.82
N SER A 94 -15.47 6.92 14.03
CA SER A 94 -16.26 6.87 15.26
C SER A 94 -15.90 8.06 16.17
N SER A 95 -14.78 7.97 16.89
CA SER A 95 -14.35 8.95 17.90
C SER A 95 -12.96 9.53 17.66
N GLN A 96 -12.29 9.14 16.57
CA GLN A 96 -10.91 9.56 16.29
C GLN A 96 -10.84 11.08 16.14
N ARG A 97 -9.86 11.73 16.79
CA ARG A 97 -9.68 13.19 16.69
C ARG A 97 -9.34 13.64 15.26
N ASN A 98 -8.32 12.99 14.67
CA ASN A 98 -7.85 13.25 13.32
C ASN A 98 -8.54 12.30 12.34
N PHE A 99 -8.99 12.82 11.20
CA PHE A 99 -9.77 12.10 10.19
C PHE A 99 -9.83 12.91 8.88
N VAL A 100 -10.20 12.24 7.80
CA VAL A 100 -10.53 12.89 6.53
C VAL A 100 -12.03 13.15 6.46
N GLN A 101 -12.43 14.36 6.11
CA GLN A 101 -13.81 14.67 5.75
C GLN A 101 -13.87 14.96 4.25
N PHE A 102 -14.53 14.09 3.49
CA PHE A 102 -14.82 14.36 2.09
C PHE A 102 -15.88 15.46 2.00
N ARG A 103 -15.61 16.48 1.20
CA ARG A 103 -16.41 17.69 1.07
C ARG A 103 -16.66 17.99 -0.41
N ASN A 104 -17.88 18.42 -0.72
CA ASN A 104 -18.30 18.86 -2.05
C ASN A 104 -18.99 20.24 -1.98
N ASP A 105 -18.70 21.02 -0.93
CA ASP A 105 -19.28 22.34 -0.67
C ASP A 105 -18.42 23.50 -1.20
N LYS A 106 -17.34 23.18 -1.93
CA LYS A 106 -16.44 24.15 -2.56
C LYS A 106 -16.10 23.71 -3.97
N GLU A 107 -15.84 24.68 -4.84
CA GLU A 107 -15.41 24.43 -6.22
C GLU A 107 -13.94 23.97 -6.26
N GLY A 108 -13.64 23.07 -7.18
CA GLY A 108 -12.29 22.51 -7.38
C GLY A 108 -12.02 21.21 -6.62
N CYS A 109 -10.75 20.78 -6.62
CA CYS A 109 -10.30 19.53 -6.02
C CYS A 109 -8.98 19.76 -5.29
N PHE A 110 -8.98 19.61 -3.96
CA PHE A 110 -7.82 19.84 -3.10
C PHE A 110 -7.93 19.05 -1.79
N ALA A 111 -6.81 18.89 -1.07
CA ALA A 111 -6.69 18.18 0.20
C ALA A 111 -5.86 18.98 1.21
#